data_AF-A0A379WYK1-F1
#
_entry.id   AF-A0A379WYK1-F1
#
_cell.length_a   1.000
_cell.length_b   1.000
_cell.length_c   1.000
_cell.angle_alpha   90.00
_cell.angle_beta   90.00
_cell.angle_gamma   90.00
#
_symmetry.space_group_name_H-M   'P 1'
#
loop_
_entity.id
_entity.type
_entity.pdbx_description
1 polymer ?
#
loop_
_entity_poly.entity_id
_entity_poly.type
_entity_poly.pdbx_seq_one_letter_code
_entity_poly.pdbx_strand_id
1 'polypeptide(L)' 'MGLDAVPIEGFDAEVLDAEFGLKEKGYTSLVVVPVGHHSVEDFNAGLPKSRLPLETTLTEV' A
#
# COMPACT_ATOMS: atom_id res chain seq x y z
N MET A 1 -5.63 -14.68 8.45
CA MET A 1 -6.27 -14.49 7.14
C MET A 1 -5.38 -14.98 5.99
N GLY A 2 -4.04 -14.91 6.10
CA GLY A 2 -3.15 -15.55 5.11
C GLY A 2 -3.22 -14.90 3.72
N LEU A 3 -3.53 -13.61 3.68
CA LEU A 3 -3.68 -12.83 2.45
C LEU A 3 -2.44 -11.95 2.25
N ASP A 4 -2.05 -11.81 1.00
CA ASP A 4 -1.08 -10.84 0.53
C ASP A 4 -1.78 -9.51 0.24
N ALA A 5 -1.03 -8.41 0.39
CA ALA A 5 -1.53 -7.08 0.09
C ALA A 5 -0.38 -6.15 -0.31
N VAL A 6 -0.68 -5.14 -1.13
CA VAL A 6 0.27 -4.09 -1.53
C VAL A 6 -0.36 -2.70 -1.37
N PRO A 7 0.23 -1.79 -0.58
CA PRO A 7 -0.21 -0.40 -0.56
C PRO A 7 0.27 0.32 -1.83
N ILE A 8 -0.63 1.04 -2.50
CA ILE A 8 -0.35 1.80 -3.72
C ILE A 8 -0.77 3.27 -3.50
N GLU A 9 0.22 4.16 -3.56
CA GLU A 9 0.03 5.62 -3.65
C GLU A 9 0.21 6.14 -5.09
N GLY A 10 0.85 5.36 -5.96
CA GLY A 10 1.14 5.71 -7.35
C GLY A 10 -0.06 5.53 -8.28
N PHE A 11 -1.16 6.23 -8.02
CA PHE A 11 -2.36 6.27 -8.87
C PHE A 11 -2.84 7.72 -9.07
N ASP A 12 -3.68 7.95 -10.08
CA ASP A 12 -4.33 9.25 -10.29
C ASP A 12 -5.58 9.36 -9.41
N ALA A 13 -5.45 10.10 -8.31
CA ALA A 13 -6.53 10.29 -7.36
C ALA A 13 -7.69 11.12 -7.94
N GLU A 14 -7.46 12.02 -8.90
CA GLU A 14 -8.54 12.80 -9.51
C GLU A 14 -9.40 11.92 -10.41
N VAL A 15 -8.77 11.05 -11.19
CA VAL A 15 -9.46 10.06 -12.02
C VAL A 15 -10.24 9.09 -11.14
N LEU A 16 -9.64 8.58 -10.06
CA LEU A 16 -10.31 7.64 -9.16
C LEU A 16 -11.48 8.30 -8.41
N ASP A 17 -11.30 9.54 -7.93
CA ASP A 17 -12.36 10.30 -7.28
C ASP A 17 -13.53 10.58 -8.22
N ALA A 18 -13.24 10.91 -9.49
CA ALA A 18 -14.26 11.17 -10.51
C ALA A 18 -15.05 9.89 -10.85
N GLU A 19 -14.37 8.76 -11.04
CA GLU A 19 -14.99 7.47 -11.35
C GLU A 19 -16.03 7.06 -10.29
N PHE A 20 -15.76 7.35 -9.02
CA PHE A 20 -16.63 6.97 -7.90
C PHE A 20 -17.47 8.13 -7.32
N GLY A 21 -17.37 9.34 -7.89
CA GLY A 21 -18.04 10.54 -7.40
C GLY A 21 -17.70 10.86 -5.94
N LEU A 22 -16.44 10.70 -5.54
CA LEU A 22 -16.03 10.81 -4.13
C LEU A 22 -16.10 12.25 -3.62
N LYS A 23 -15.69 13.22 -4.44
CA LYS A 23 -15.69 14.64 -4.05
C LYS A 23 -17.10 15.17 -3.73
N GLU A 24 -18.10 14.75 -4.49
CA GLU A 24 -19.51 15.10 -4.25
C GLU A 24 -20.04 14.53 -2.92
N LYS A 25 -19.46 13.43 -2.46
CA LYS A 25 -19.77 12.77 -1.19
C LYS A 25 -18.91 13.31 -0.03
N GLY A 26 -18.02 14.27 -0.30
CA GLY A 26 -17.11 14.83 0.71
C GLY A 26 -15.90 13.95 1.02
N TYR A 27 -15.51 13.05 0.11
CA TYR A 27 -14.35 12.15 0.26
C TYR A 27 -13.32 12.37 -0.85
N THR A 28 -12.11 11.83 -0.62
CA THR A 28 -11.04 11.72 -1.62
C THR A 28 -10.26 10.42 -1.38
N SER A 29 -9.79 9.80 -2.45
CA SER A 29 -8.98 8.59 -2.43
C SER A 29 -7.53 8.89 -2.02
N LEU A 30 -6.98 8.07 -1.13
CA LEU A 30 -5.62 8.26 -0.59
C LEU A 30 -4.69 7.10 -0.93
N VAL A 31 -5.16 5.87 -0.74
CA VAL A 31 -4.36 4.65 -0.95
C VAL A 31 -5.25 3.58 -1.57
N VAL A 32 -4.72 2.86 -2.54
CA VAL A 32 -5.31 1.64 -3.08
C VAL A 32 -4.60 0.43 -2.47
N VAL A 33 -5.36 -0.58 -2.04
CA VAL A 33 -4.79 -1.82 -1.49
C VAL A 33 -5.43 -3.03 -2.17
N PRO A 34 -4.78 -3.60 -3.20
CA PRO A 34 -5.12 -4.93 -3.69
C PRO A 34 -4.84 -5.96 -2.58
N VAL A 35 -5.79 -6.86 -2.35
CA VAL A 35 -5.70 -7.93 -1.34
C VAL A 35 -6.03 -9.25 -2.01
N GLY A 36 -5.21 -10.28 -1.80
CA GLY A 36 -5.38 -11.59 -2.43
C GLY A 36 -4.25 -12.56 -2.15
N HIS A 37 -3.79 -13.27 -3.17
CA HIS A 37 -2.62 -14.16 -3.11
C HIS A 37 -1.67 -13.82 -4.27
N HIS A 38 -0.38 -13.73 -3.98
CA HIS A 38 0.65 -13.46 -5.00
C HIS A 38 0.76 -14.60 -6.02
N SER A 39 1.17 -14.26 -7.24
CA SER A 39 1.46 -15.23 -8.30
C SER A 39 2.94 -15.65 -8.26
N VAL A 40 3.31 -16.61 -9.10
CA VAL A 40 4.72 -16.99 -9.32
C VAL A 40 5.57 -15.86 -9.93
N GLU A 41 4.95 -14.80 -10.43
CA GLU A 41 5.62 -13.64 -11.01
C GLU A 41 6.00 -12.58 -9.96
N ASP A 42 5.57 -12.75 -8.70
CA ASP A 42 5.99 -11.88 -7.60
C ASP A 42 7.44 -12.15 -7.20
N PHE A 43 8.35 -11.43 -7.86
CA PHE A 43 9.77 -11.49 -7.54
C PHE A 43 10.08 -11.02 -6.11
N ASN A 44 9.23 -10.19 -5.50
CA ASN A 44 9.48 -9.59 -4.18
C ASN A 44 9.15 -10.57 -3.04
N ALA A 45 8.33 -11.59 -3.29
CA ALA A 45 7.98 -12.62 -2.30
C ALA A 45 9.21 -13.35 -1.73
N GLY A 46 10.22 -13.60 -2.56
CA GLY A 46 11.45 -14.33 -2.16
C GLY A 46 12.58 -13.46 -1.60
N LEU A 47 12.48 -12.13 -1.70
CA LEU A 47 13.55 -11.23 -1.26
C LEU A 47 13.53 -11.03 0.27
N PRO A 48 14.71 -10.93 0.92
CA PRO A 48 14.76 -10.59 2.35
C PRO A 48 14.27 -9.16 2.57
N LYS A 49 13.58 -8.93 3.69
CA LYS A 49 13.12 -7.58 4.05
C LYS A 49 14.30 -6.73 4.51
N SER A 50 14.32 -5.48 4.07
CA SER A 50 15.30 -4.47 4.51
C SER A 50 14.63 -3.39 5.35
N ARG A 51 15.24 -3.03 6.48
CA ARG A 51 14.81 -1.96 7.41
C ARG A 51 16.06 -1.29 7.99
N LEU A 52 15.91 -0.05 8.45
CA LEU A 52 16.94 0.59 9.27
C LEU A 52 17.13 -0.18 10.59
N PRO A 53 18.35 -0.21 11.15
CA PRO A 53 18.62 -0.89 12.40
C PRO A 53 18.02 -0.13 13.59
N LEU A 54 17.76 -0.82 14.71
CA LEU A 54 17.03 -0.26 15.86
C LEU A 54 17.72 0.96 16.46
N GLU A 55 19.05 0.96 16.47
CA GLU A 55 19.87 2.06 16.97
C GLU A 55 19.63 3.37 16.18
N THR A 56 19.07 3.28 14.97
CA THR A 56 18.67 4.45 14.17
C THR A 56 17.23 4.90 14.44
N THR A 57 16.33 3.97 14.72
CA THR A 57 14.87 4.24 14.73
C THR A 57 14.25 4.25 16.13
N LEU A 58 14.98 3.85 17.17
CA LEU A 58 14.45 3.68 18.52
C LEU A 58 15.36 4.34 19.55
N THR A 59 14.75 5.02 20.52
CA THR A 59 15.44 5.55 21.70
C THR A 59 14.72 5.06 22.95
N GLU A 60 15.43 4.35 23.83
CA GLU A 60 14.94 3.92 25.14
C GLU A 60 15.33 4.99 26.19
N VAL A 61 14.39 5.33 27.09
CA VAL A 61 14.56 6.36 28.14
C VAL A 61 14.25 5.81 29.51
#